data_AF-A0A4V1L3W1-F1
#
_entry.id   AF-A0A4V1L3W1-F1
#
_cell.length_a   1.000
_cell.length_b   1.000
_cell.length_c   1.000
_cell.angle_alpha   90.00
_cell.angle_beta   90.00
_cell.angle_gamma   90.00
#
_symmetry.space_group_name_H-M   'P 1'
#
loop_
_entity.id
_entity.type
_entity.pdbx_description
1 polymer ?
#
loop_
_entity_poly.entity_id
_entity_poly.type
_entity_poly.pdbx_seq_one_letter_code
_entity_poly.pdbx_strand_id
1 'polypeptide(L)'
;MDERSAQIATICECIDHCFVFTKWCEDFAKFFDEEDIVAGLDRGAELMAEATRLMSFVALRKLDDFLRGAKSKPDDLVAGDFGIDVPGVLAGTGETFLTGNEREKVNKGVAHLTENLALYDDSEVDLQEILSRLLPALERLASGLRTADTSQEATQWLDKTEALIERVYSLYARQA
;
A
#
# COMPACT_ATOMS: atom_id res chain seq x y z
N MET A 1 13.12 -18.04 11.00
CA MET A 1 12.88 -17.25 9.80
C MET A 1 14.14 -17.21 8.99
N ASP A 2 14.17 -17.98 7.90
CA ASP A 2 15.20 -17.83 6.88
C ASP A 2 15.12 -16.44 6.24
N GLU A 3 16.19 -16.04 5.55
CA GLU A 3 16.30 -14.71 4.94
C GLU A 3 15.19 -14.45 3.92
N ARG A 4 14.81 -15.46 3.14
CA ARG A 4 13.81 -15.33 2.08
C ARG A 4 12.42 -15.11 2.68
N SER A 5 12.03 -15.90 3.68
CA SER A 5 10.78 -15.72 4.41
C SER A 5 10.72 -14.37 5.15
N ALA A 6 11.85 -13.89 5.68
CA ALA A 6 11.91 -12.56 6.30
C ALA A 6 11.70 -11.42 5.29
N GLN A 7 12.25 -11.57 4.08
CA GLN A 7 12.01 -10.63 2.99
C GLN A 7 10.55 -10.70 2.50
N ILE A 8 9.96 -11.90 2.41
CA ILE A 8 8.53 -12.06 2.09
C ILE A 8 7.65 -11.37 3.13
N ALA A 9 7.94 -11.56 4.43
CA ALA A 9 7.24 -10.86 5.50
C ALA A 9 7.32 -9.33 5.35
N THR A 10 8.49 -8.80 4.95
CA THR A 10 8.69 -7.37 4.67
C THR A 10 7.82 -6.89 3.50
N ILE A 11 7.68 -7.69 2.43
CA ILE A 11 6.83 -7.36 1.28
C ILE A 11 5.35 -7.40 1.69
N CYS A 12 4.93 -8.39 2.49
CA CYS A 12 3.59 -8.46 3.06
C CYS A 12 3.26 -7.23 3.92
N GLU A 13 4.17 -6.80 4.79
CA GLU A 13 4.00 -5.56 5.57
C GLU A 13 3.87 -4.33 4.66
N CYS A 14 4.59 -4.30 3.54
CA CYS A 14 4.45 -3.24 2.55
C CYS A 14 3.07 -3.25 1.88
N ILE A 15 2.53 -4.43 1.53
CA ILE A 15 1.15 -4.56 1.05
C ILE A 15 0.16 -4.06 2.10
N ASP A 16 0.31 -4.49 3.35
CA ASP A 16 -0.56 -4.07 4.44
C ASP A 16 -0.55 -2.55 4.66
N HIS A 17 0.63 -1.93 4.55
CA HIS A 17 0.79 -0.48 4.69
C HIS A 17 0.11 0.32 3.59
N CYS A 18 -0.11 -0.26 2.40
CA CYS A 18 -0.91 0.40 1.35
C CYS A 18 -2.33 0.73 1.83
N PHE A 19 -2.88 -0.05 2.76
CA PHE A 19 -4.25 0.11 3.28
C PHE A 19 -4.34 0.83 4.64
N VAL A 20 -3.23 1.33 5.19
CA VAL A 20 -3.21 1.92 6.54
C VAL A 20 -4.11 3.16 6.64
N PHE A 21 -4.12 4.04 5.63
CA PHE A 21 -5.06 5.17 5.63
C PHE A 21 -6.52 4.71 5.54
N THR A 22 -6.84 3.76 4.64
CA THR A 22 -8.19 3.20 4.53
C THR A 22 -8.67 2.57 5.84
N LYS A 23 -7.80 1.83 6.53
CA LYS A 23 -8.08 1.30 7.87
C LYS A 23 -8.35 2.40 8.88
N TRP A 24 -7.55 3.47 8.88
CA TRP A 24 -7.78 4.61 9.76
C TRP A 24 -9.16 5.23 9.50
N CYS A 25 -9.54 5.44 8.24
CA CYS A 25 -10.86 5.97 7.89
C CYS A 25 -12.00 5.07 8.41
N GLU A 26 -11.93 3.77 8.11
CA GLU A 26 -12.99 2.81 8.37
C GLU A 26 -13.10 2.37 9.83
N ASP A 27 -11.97 2.25 10.53
CA ASP A 27 -11.92 1.73 11.90
C ASP A 27 -11.90 2.82 12.95
N PHE A 28 -11.50 4.05 12.62
CA PHE A 28 -11.30 5.12 13.61
C PHE A 28 -11.99 6.42 13.22
N ALA A 29 -11.78 6.94 12.02
CA ALA A 29 -12.23 8.28 11.62
C ALA A 29 -13.75 8.46 11.76
N LYS A 30 -14.54 7.41 11.48
CA LYS A 30 -16.00 7.41 11.63
C LYS A 30 -16.53 7.68 13.04
N PHE A 31 -15.67 7.62 14.07
CA PHE A 31 -16.04 7.87 15.46
C PHE A 31 -15.75 9.30 15.92
N PHE A 32 -15.10 10.10 15.08
CA PHE A 32 -14.91 11.52 15.32
C PHE A 32 -16.08 12.31 14.73
N ASP A 33 -16.47 13.38 15.40
CA ASP A 33 -17.46 14.31 14.87
C ASP A 33 -16.86 15.05 13.67
N GLU A 34 -17.56 15.07 12.53
CA GLU A 34 -17.12 15.80 11.34
C GLU A 34 -16.95 17.29 11.65
N GLU A 35 -17.78 17.86 12.54
CA GLU A 35 -17.65 19.26 12.94
C GLU A 35 -16.38 19.52 13.77
N ASP A 36 -15.96 18.56 14.60
CA ASP A 36 -14.72 18.68 15.42
C ASP A 36 -13.45 18.48 14.59
N ILE A 37 -13.50 17.62 13.56
CA ILE A 37 -12.42 17.48 12.57
C ILE A 37 -12.33 18.75 11.71
N VAL A 38 -13.44 19.24 11.16
CA VAL A 38 -13.47 20.43 10.29
C VAL A 38 -13.10 21.71 11.04
N ALA A 39 -13.41 21.78 12.34
CA ALA A 39 -13.02 22.91 13.19
C ALA A 39 -11.55 22.85 13.66
N GLY A 40 -10.80 21.80 13.31
CA GLY A 40 -9.41 21.60 13.78
C GLY A 40 -9.31 21.40 15.29
N LEU A 41 -10.40 20.99 15.94
CA LEU A 41 -10.47 20.80 17.39
C LEU A 41 -9.84 19.45 17.82
N ASP A 42 -9.70 18.51 16.88
CA ASP A 42 -8.95 17.26 17.08
C ASP A 42 -7.70 17.18 16.20
N ARG A 43 -6.70 18.00 16.54
CA ARG A 43 -5.36 17.98 15.94
C ARG A 43 -4.70 16.59 16.00
N GLY A 44 -5.12 15.72 16.92
CA GLY A 44 -4.65 14.35 16.99
C GLY A 44 -5.15 13.51 15.81
N ALA A 45 -6.43 13.66 15.45
CA ALA A 45 -7.03 12.99 14.30
C ALA A 45 -6.36 13.41 12.97
N GLU A 46 -6.09 14.70 12.78
CA GLU A 46 -5.39 15.23 11.60
C GLU A 46 -3.99 14.63 11.44
N LEU A 47 -3.18 14.66 12.51
CA LEU A 47 -1.82 14.09 12.49
C LEU A 47 -1.84 12.58 12.19
N MET A 48 -2.83 11.86 12.71
CA MET A 48 -3.00 10.44 12.41
C MET A 48 -3.41 10.22 10.95
N ALA A 49 -4.31 11.04 10.41
CA ALA A 49 -4.69 10.99 9.00
C ALA A 49 -3.47 11.19 8.09
N GLU A 50 -2.64 12.19 8.37
CA GLU A 50 -1.44 12.51 7.61
C GLU A 50 -0.37 11.42 7.71
N ALA A 51 -0.10 10.94 8.92
CA ALA A 51 0.85 9.85 9.14
C ALA A 51 0.44 8.56 8.42
N THR A 52 -0.86 8.22 8.47
CA THR A 52 -1.38 7.03 7.80
C THR A 52 -1.39 7.18 6.28
N ARG A 53 -1.67 8.37 5.73
CA ARG A 53 -1.48 8.68 4.31
C ARG A 53 -0.02 8.54 3.88
N LEU A 54 0.91 9.09 4.66
CA LEU A 54 2.35 9.00 4.37
C LEU A 54 2.79 7.53 4.29
N MET A 55 2.38 6.71 5.25
CA MET A 55 2.68 5.27 5.24
C MET A 55 2.15 4.59 3.97
N SER A 56 0.90 4.86 3.59
CA SER A 56 0.31 4.29 2.39
C SER A 56 1.00 4.74 1.10
N PHE A 57 1.39 6.01 0.98
CA PHE A 57 2.13 6.51 -0.17
C PHE A 57 3.53 5.92 -0.30
N VAL A 58 4.26 5.83 0.82
CA VAL A 58 5.59 5.21 0.84
C VAL A 58 5.50 3.74 0.45
N ALA A 59 4.50 3.02 0.94
CA ALA A 59 4.26 1.62 0.62
C ALA A 59 3.93 1.41 -0.86
N LEU A 60 3.00 2.20 -1.41
CA LEU A 60 2.66 2.16 -2.84
C LEU A 60 3.87 2.40 -3.72
N ARG A 61 4.68 3.41 -3.41
CA ARG A 61 5.91 3.70 -4.15
C ARG A 61 6.88 2.52 -4.11
N LYS A 62 7.10 1.94 -2.92
CA LYS A 62 8.02 0.80 -2.75
C LYS A 62 7.56 -0.44 -3.52
N LEU A 63 6.27 -0.76 -3.50
CA LEU A 63 5.73 -1.88 -4.29
C LEU A 63 5.78 -1.63 -5.79
N ASP A 64 5.52 -0.40 -6.21
CA ASP A 64 5.64 0.01 -7.61
C ASP A 64 7.09 -0.17 -8.12
N ASP A 65 8.09 0.27 -7.34
CA ASP A 65 9.51 0.07 -7.66
C ASP A 65 9.92 -1.42 -7.64
N PHE A 66 9.43 -2.19 -6.66
CA PHE A 66 9.66 -3.64 -6.53
C PHE A 66 9.20 -4.39 -7.79
N LEU A 67 8.01 -4.08 -8.31
CA LEU A 67 7.45 -4.72 -9.50
C LEU A 67 8.12 -4.26 -10.79
N ARG A 68 8.58 -3.01 -10.85
CA ARG A 68 9.35 -2.49 -12.00
C ARG A 68 10.74 -3.10 -12.14
N GLY A 69 11.21 -3.80 -11.11
CA GLY A 69 12.60 -4.22 -11.04
C GLY A 69 13.58 -3.07 -10.86
N ALA A 70 13.10 -1.91 -10.36
CA ALA A 70 13.93 -0.74 -10.13
C ALA A 70 14.57 -0.81 -8.74
N LYS A 71 15.90 -0.89 -8.68
CA LYS A 71 16.66 -0.80 -7.43
C LYS A 71 17.12 0.64 -7.23
N SER A 72 16.61 1.31 -6.20
CA SER A 72 17.12 2.62 -5.78
C SER A 72 18.40 2.47 -4.97
N LYS A 73 18.56 1.34 -4.29
CA LYS A 73 19.75 0.93 -3.53
C LYS A 73 20.15 -0.50 -3.89
N PRO A 74 21.44 -0.89 -3.72
CA PRO A 74 21.92 -2.23 -4.07
C PRO A 74 21.18 -3.37 -3.38
N ASP A 75 20.68 -3.13 -2.17
CA ASP A 75 19.96 -4.05 -1.29
C ASP A 75 18.44 -4.02 -1.46
N ASP A 76 17.90 -3.20 -2.37
CA ASP A 76 16.48 -3.19 -2.64
C ASP A 76 16.04 -4.54 -3.24
N LEU A 77 14.92 -5.04 -2.72
CA LEU A 77 14.24 -6.24 -3.21
C LEU A 77 13.54 -5.91 -4.53
N VAL A 78 13.57 -6.86 -5.48
CA VAL A 78 12.74 -6.80 -6.70
C VAL A 78 12.00 -8.10 -6.92
N ALA A 79 10.87 -8.06 -7.61
CA ALA A 79 10.04 -9.24 -7.88
C ALA A 79 10.80 -10.40 -8.52
N GLY A 80 11.78 -10.08 -9.37
CA GLY A 80 12.67 -11.06 -10.00
C GLY A 80 13.49 -11.89 -9.01
N ASP A 81 13.87 -11.34 -7.85
CA ASP A 81 14.62 -12.04 -6.80
C ASP A 81 13.79 -13.20 -6.18
N PHE A 82 12.47 -13.13 -6.35
CA PHE A 82 11.51 -14.12 -5.86
C PHE A 82 11.01 -15.08 -6.95
N GLY A 83 11.38 -14.86 -8.22
CA GLY A 83 10.83 -15.62 -9.35
C GLY A 83 9.37 -15.28 -9.65
N ILE A 84 8.91 -14.09 -9.27
CA ILE A 84 7.53 -13.63 -9.48
C ILE A 84 7.36 -13.17 -10.93
N ASP A 85 6.32 -13.69 -11.59
CA ASP A 85 5.91 -13.28 -12.94
C ASP A 85 5.19 -11.92 -12.89
N VAL A 86 5.96 -10.83 -13.03
CA VAL A 86 5.44 -9.46 -12.98
C VAL A 86 4.32 -9.21 -14.00
N PRO A 87 4.43 -9.60 -15.29
CA PRO A 87 3.31 -9.50 -16.23
C PRO A 87 2.03 -10.19 -15.75
N GLY A 88 2.14 -11.39 -15.18
CA GLY A 88 1.01 -12.11 -14.59
C GLY A 88 0.40 -11.39 -13.40
N VAL A 89 1.24 -10.84 -12.50
CA VAL A 89 0.80 -10.04 -11.36
C VAL A 89 0.04 -8.78 -11.82
N LEU A 90 0.59 -8.05 -12.78
CA LEU A 90 0.04 -6.77 -13.25
C LEU A 90 -1.12 -6.89 -14.24
N ALA A 91 -1.51 -8.09 -14.67
CA ALA A 91 -2.52 -8.29 -15.71
C ALA A 91 -3.77 -7.40 -15.53
N GLY A 92 -3.96 -6.42 -16.43
CA GLY A 92 -5.07 -5.46 -16.42
C GLY A 92 -4.85 -4.16 -15.64
N THR A 93 -3.75 -4.03 -14.89
CA THR A 93 -3.41 -2.84 -14.09
C THR A 93 -2.58 -1.82 -14.85
N GLY A 94 -1.70 -2.28 -15.74
CA GLY A 94 -0.79 -1.44 -16.54
C GLY A 94 0.62 -2.05 -16.63
N GLU A 95 1.61 -1.22 -17.01
CA GLU A 95 3.03 -1.59 -16.96
C GLU A 95 3.58 -1.62 -15.53
N THR A 96 2.93 -0.89 -14.62
CA THR A 96 3.28 -0.71 -13.21
C THR A 96 2.01 -0.54 -12.37
N PHE A 97 2.13 -0.46 -11.03
CA PHE A 97 0.98 -0.18 -10.17
C PHE A 97 0.46 1.24 -10.38
N LEU A 98 1.37 2.22 -10.36
CA LEU A 98 1.04 3.63 -10.50
C LEU A 98 1.26 4.08 -11.94
N THR A 99 0.30 4.81 -12.51
CA THR A 99 0.49 5.62 -13.71
C THR A 99 1.58 6.69 -13.46
N GLY A 100 2.13 7.26 -14.52
CA GLY A 100 3.14 8.32 -14.40
C GLY A 100 2.66 9.50 -13.55
N ASN A 101 1.41 9.92 -13.74
CA ASN A 101 0.79 11.02 -12.99
C ASN A 101 0.55 10.66 -11.51
N GLU A 102 0.01 9.47 -11.22
CA GLU A 102 -0.16 9.00 -9.84
C GLU A 102 1.19 8.91 -9.13
N ARG A 103 2.23 8.39 -9.78
CA ARG A 103 3.58 8.30 -9.21
C ARG A 103 4.14 9.68 -8.89
N GLU A 104 3.98 10.65 -9.79
CA GLU A 104 4.43 12.02 -9.54
C GLU A 104 3.72 12.62 -8.31
N LYS A 105 2.39 12.51 -8.25
CA LYS A 105 1.60 13.03 -7.14
C LYS A 105 1.90 12.33 -5.82
N VAL A 106 2.04 11.00 -5.81
CA VAL A 106 2.46 10.23 -4.63
C VAL A 106 3.83 10.70 -4.15
N ASN A 107 4.80 10.90 -5.05
CA ASN A 107 6.12 11.40 -4.67
C ASN A 107 6.08 12.80 -4.06
N LYS A 108 5.29 13.72 -4.64
CA LYS A 108 5.05 15.05 -4.06
C LYS A 108 4.38 14.95 -2.70
N GLY A 109 3.36 14.10 -2.57
CA GLY A 109 2.64 13.87 -1.32
C GLY A 109 3.56 13.36 -0.21
N VAL A 110 4.46 12.42 -0.53
CA VAL A 110 5.50 11.96 0.42
C VAL A 110 6.40 13.11 0.84
N ALA A 111 6.86 13.94 -0.10
CA ALA A 111 7.71 15.10 0.23
C ALA A 111 6.98 16.10 1.14
N HIS A 112 5.75 16.49 0.78
CA HIS A 112 4.93 17.43 1.55
C HIS A 112 4.63 16.92 2.95
N LEU A 113 4.21 15.66 3.09
CA LEU A 113 3.92 15.04 4.39
C LEU A 113 5.18 14.87 5.25
N THR A 114 6.34 14.66 4.64
CA THR A 114 7.61 14.52 5.39
C THR A 114 8.12 15.88 5.88
N GLU A 115 8.00 16.92 5.07
CA GLU A 115 8.55 18.25 5.37
C GLU A 115 7.61 19.10 6.23
N ASN A 116 6.31 19.07 5.92
CA ASN A 116 5.33 20.01 6.45
C ASN A 116 4.25 19.34 7.30
N LEU A 117 4.19 18.01 7.32
CA LEU A 117 3.06 17.25 7.89
C LEU A 117 1.73 17.82 7.37
N ALA A 118 1.62 17.94 6.05
CA ALA A 118 0.42 18.41 5.37
C ALA A 118 0.46 17.97 3.91
N LEU A 119 -0.71 17.80 3.28
CA LEU A 119 -0.85 17.64 1.83
C LEU A 119 -1.27 18.96 1.18
N TYR A 120 -0.81 19.16 -0.05
CA TYR A 120 -1.21 20.26 -0.91
C TYR A 120 -1.95 19.74 -2.15
N ASP A 121 -2.79 20.57 -2.77
CA ASP A 121 -3.66 20.20 -3.90
C ASP A 121 -2.91 19.54 -5.08
N ASP A 122 -1.67 19.95 -5.34
CA ASP A 122 -0.83 19.41 -6.42
C ASP A 122 -0.28 17.99 -6.14
N SER A 123 -0.53 17.48 -4.93
CA SER A 123 -0.17 16.14 -4.45
C SER A 123 -1.38 15.28 -4.07
N GLU A 124 -2.60 15.79 -4.31
CA GLU A 124 -3.82 15.05 -4.00
C GLU A 124 -4.00 13.87 -4.97
N VAL A 125 -4.20 12.69 -4.39
CA VAL A 125 -4.50 11.43 -5.08
C VAL A 125 -5.70 10.76 -4.43
N ASP A 126 -6.58 10.22 -5.26
CA ASP A 126 -7.63 9.33 -4.80
C ASP A 126 -7.02 7.96 -4.46
N LEU A 127 -6.60 7.82 -3.20
CA LEU A 127 -5.99 6.59 -2.71
C LEU A 127 -6.96 5.41 -2.79
N GLN A 128 -8.27 5.65 -2.63
CA GLN A 128 -9.28 4.61 -2.72
C GLN A 128 -9.41 4.10 -4.17
N GLU A 129 -9.43 4.99 -5.16
CA GLU A 129 -9.44 4.63 -6.58
C GLU A 129 -8.20 3.80 -6.94
N ILE A 130 -7.02 4.26 -6.51
CA ILE A 130 -5.75 3.54 -6.72
C ILE A 130 -5.84 2.14 -6.12
N LEU A 131 -6.18 2.01 -4.84
CA LEU A 131 -6.21 0.72 -4.15
C LEU A 131 -7.26 -0.21 -4.76
N SER A 132 -8.44 0.28 -5.10
CA SER A 132 -9.50 -0.49 -5.76
C SER A 132 -9.01 -1.10 -7.07
N ARG A 133 -8.30 -0.32 -7.89
CA ARG A 133 -7.69 -0.78 -9.15
C ARG A 133 -6.56 -1.80 -8.91
N LEU A 134 -5.82 -1.66 -7.82
CA LEU A 134 -4.67 -2.50 -7.50
C LEU A 134 -5.02 -3.83 -6.82
N LEU A 135 -6.22 -3.97 -6.21
CA LEU A 135 -6.62 -5.15 -5.45
C LEU A 135 -6.34 -6.49 -6.18
N PRO A 136 -6.74 -6.69 -7.45
CA PRO A 136 -6.47 -7.94 -8.15
C PRO A 136 -4.97 -8.24 -8.31
N ALA A 137 -4.15 -7.19 -8.48
CA ALA A 137 -2.72 -7.35 -8.63
C ALA A 137 -2.04 -7.63 -7.29
N LEU A 138 -2.52 -7.03 -6.19
CA LEU A 138 -2.05 -7.32 -4.83
C LEU A 138 -2.38 -8.76 -4.41
N GLU A 139 -3.55 -9.27 -4.79
CA GLU A 139 -3.93 -10.68 -4.57
C GLU A 139 -2.99 -11.64 -5.32
N ARG A 140 -2.72 -11.38 -6.60
CA ARG A 140 -1.76 -12.18 -7.38
C ARG A 140 -0.34 -12.09 -6.82
N LEU A 141 0.06 -10.91 -6.34
CA LEU A 141 1.37 -10.73 -5.70
C LEU A 141 1.47 -11.59 -4.43
N ALA A 142 0.46 -11.56 -3.55
CA ALA A 142 0.42 -12.40 -2.35
C ALA A 142 0.50 -13.90 -2.70
N SER A 143 -0.22 -14.34 -3.73
CA SER A 143 -0.14 -15.72 -4.23
C SER A 143 1.26 -16.09 -4.77
N GLY A 144 1.89 -15.16 -5.51
CA GLY A 144 3.26 -15.31 -5.99
C GLY A 144 4.27 -15.43 -4.84
N LEU A 145 4.13 -14.60 -3.81
CA LEU A 145 4.96 -14.66 -2.60
C LEU A 145 4.76 -15.96 -1.83
N ARG A 146 3.52 -16.46 -1.71
CA ARG A 146 3.22 -17.76 -1.08
C ARG A 146 3.89 -18.91 -1.80
N THR A 147 3.94 -18.86 -3.13
CA THR A 147 4.67 -19.85 -3.95
C THR A 147 6.18 -19.76 -3.74
N ALA A 148 6.69 -18.55 -3.48
CA ALA A 148 8.11 -18.29 -3.21
C ALA A 148 8.57 -18.69 -1.80
N ASP A 149 7.64 -18.84 -0.83
CA ASP A 149 7.90 -19.22 0.56
C ASP A 149 8.02 -20.73 0.76
N THR A 150 9.09 -21.33 0.22
CA THR A 150 9.26 -22.79 0.24
C THR A 150 9.42 -23.40 1.63
N SER A 151 9.88 -22.63 2.62
CA SER A 151 10.04 -23.06 4.01
C SER A 151 8.78 -22.86 4.85
N GLN A 152 7.78 -22.16 4.32
CA GLN A 152 6.51 -21.83 4.97
C GLN A 152 6.66 -20.99 6.25
N GLU A 153 7.83 -20.41 6.50
CA GLU A 153 8.07 -19.61 7.71
C GLU A 153 7.40 -18.22 7.64
N ALA A 154 6.96 -17.76 6.45
CA ALA A 154 6.23 -16.50 6.28
C ALA A 154 4.69 -16.66 6.26
N THR A 155 4.16 -17.88 6.43
CA THR A 155 2.72 -18.20 6.34
C THR A 155 1.83 -17.24 7.12
N GLN A 156 2.20 -16.90 8.37
CA GLN A 156 1.40 -16.00 9.21
C GLN A 156 1.24 -14.59 8.61
N TRP A 157 2.27 -14.07 7.94
CA TRP A 157 2.21 -12.76 7.29
C TRP A 157 1.38 -12.81 6.02
N LEU A 158 1.55 -13.87 5.22
CA LEU A 158 0.75 -14.10 4.00
C LEU A 158 -0.74 -14.24 4.33
N ASP A 159 -1.09 -15.04 5.34
CA ASP A 159 -2.49 -15.22 5.76
C ASP A 159 -3.12 -13.90 6.22
N LYS A 160 -2.37 -13.07 6.96
CA LYS A 160 -2.83 -11.73 7.40
C LYS A 160 -3.05 -10.79 6.22
N THR A 161 -2.11 -10.76 5.28
CA THR A 161 -2.19 -9.91 4.09
C THR A 161 -3.33 -10.33 3.18
N GLU A 162 -3.53 -11.63 2.94
CA GLU A 162 -4.65 -12.14 2.15
C GLU A 162 -6.00 -11.80 2.81
N ALA A 163 -6.13 -12.01 4.12
CA ALA A 163 -7.34 -11.64 4.86
C ALA A 163 -7.62 -10.13 4.81
N LEU A 164 -6.58 -9.29 4.80
CA LEU A 164 -6.70 -7.86 4.64
C LEU A 164 -7.20 -7.48 3.24
N ILE A 165 -6.62 -8.06 2.18
CA ILE A 165 -7.06 -7.84 0.80
C ILE A 165 -8.54 -8.22 0.65
N GLU A 166 -8.95 -9.39 1.16
CA GLU A 166 -10.34 -9.85 1.12
C GLU A 166 -11.28 -8.90 1.87
N ARG A 167 -10.87 -8.42 3.05
CA ARG A 167 -11.63 -7.43 3.82
C ARG A 167 -11.86 -6.15 3.01
N VAL A 168 -10.81 -5.61 2.39
CA VAL A 168 -10.90 -4.37 1.60
C VAL A 168 -11.71 -4.57 0.33
N TYR A 169 -11.54 -5.70 -0.35
CA TYR A 169 -12.35 -6.07 -1.51
C TYR A 169 -13.85 -6.08 -1.18
N SER A 170 -14.20 -6.68 -0.03
CA SER A 170 -15.57 -6.72 0.46
C SER A 170 -16.14 -5.34 0.81
N LEU A 171 -15.30 -4.38 1.22
CA LEU A 171 -15.72 -3.01 1.50
C LEU A 171 -16.06 -2.27 0.20
N TYR A 172 -15.19 -2.34 -0.80
CA TYR A 172 -15.43 -1.66 -2.07
C TYR A 172 -16.57 -2.29 -2.88
N ALA A 173 -16.76 -3.61 -2.81
CA ALA A 173 -17.89 -4.28 -3.43
C ALA A 173 -19.26 -3.84 -2.85
N ARG A 174 -19.31 -3.26 -1.65
CA ARG A 174 -20.55 -2.72 -1.05
C ARG A 174 -20.84 -1.27 -1.43
N GLN A 175 -19.86 -0.57 -2.00
CA GLN A 175 -19.94 0.84 -2.35
C GLN A 175 -20.24 1.07 -3.85
N ALA A 176 -20.09 0.02 -4.68
CA ALA A 176 -20.41 0.01 -6.11
C ALA A 176 -21.86 -0.44 -6.40
#